data_AF-A0AAD3M0W8-F1
#
_entry.id   AF-A0AAD3M0W8-F1
#
_cell.length_a   1.000
_cell.length_b   1.000
_cell.length_c   1.000
_cell.angle_alpha   90.00
_cell.angle_beta   90.00
_cell.angle_gamma   90.00
#
_symmetry.space_group_name_H-M   'P 1'
#
loop_
_entity.id
_entity.type
_entity.pdbx_description
1 polymer ?
#
loop_
_entity_poly.entity_id
_entity_poly.type
_entity_poly.pdbx_seq_one_letter_code
_entity_poly.pdbx_strand_id
1 'polypeptide(L)'
;QGFRLVSEQVSHHPPVSAFHAESLAGDFIFRGSIYPKLKFWGKSVEAEPKGTITLELLKHNEAYTWTNPYCCVHNIILGKLWIEQYGTVEIVNHRVRVWTSLGTSTGFSSG
;
A
#
# COMPACT_ATOMS: atom_id res chain seq x y z
N GLN A 1 -7.89 8.15 -20.96
CA GLN A 1 -6.51 7.62 -20.76
C GLN A 1 -6.57 6.59 -19.66
N GLY A 2 -5.77 5.52 -19.74
CA GLY A 2 -5.85 4.37 -18.84
C GLY A 2 -4.50 3.69 -18.67
N PHE A 3 -4.48 2.55 -17.97
CA PHE A 3 -3.27 1.78 -17.68
C PHE A 3 -3.52 0.29 -17.91
N ARG A 4 -2.43 -0.47 -18.07
CA ARG A 4 -2.44 -1.94 -17.98
C ARG A 4 -1.77 -2.36 -16.68
N LEU A 5 -2.27 -3.39 -16.02
CA LEU A 5 -1.72 -3.92 -14.78
C LEU A 5 -1.59 -5.44 -14.88
N VAL A 6 -0.46 -5.96 -14.39
CA VAL A 6 -0.25 -7.38 -14.12
C VAL A 6 0.05 -7.53 -12.63
N SER A 7 -0.50 -8.57 -12.02
CA SER A 7 -0.18 -8.95 -10.64
C SER A 7 -0.04 -10.46 -10.52
N GLU A 8 0.79 -10.89 -9.58
CA GLU A 8 1.08 -12.30 -9.33
C GLU A 8 1.28 -12.55 -7.83
N GLN A 9 0.77 -13.68 -7.34
CA GLN A 9 1.12 -14.20 -6.02
C GLN A 9 2.46 -14.95 -6.13
N VAL A 10 3.55 -14.26 -5.83
CA VAL A 10 4.93 -14.75 -6.09
C VAL A 10 5.51 -15.60 -4.96
N SER A 11 4.90 -15.59 -3.79
CA SER A 11 5.35 -16.40 -2.64
C SER A 11 4.17 -16.77 -1.73
N HIS A 12 4.24 -17.95 -1.11
CA HIS A 12 3.28 -18.41 -0.10
C HIS A 12 3.80 -18.29 1.34
N HIS A 13 5.13 -18.42 1.55
CA HIS A 13 5.76 -18.37 2.87
C HIS A 13 7.03 -17.49 2.86
N PRO A 14 6.92 -16.17 3.18
CA PRO A 14 5.68 -15.46 3.51
C PRO A 14 4.80 -15.19 2.28
N PRO A 15 3.49 -14.91 2.45
CA PRO A 15 2.62 -14.55 1.34
C PRO A 15 3.00 -13.19 0.76
N VAL A 16 3.44 -13.16 -0.50
CA VAL A 16 3.82 -11.92 -1.20
C VAL A 16 3.05 -11.83 -2.52
N SER A 17 2.34 -10.72 -2.72
CA SER A 17 1.77 -10.37 -4.03
C SER A 17 2.61 -9.26 -4.66
N ALA A 18 3.05 -9.45 -5.90
CA ALA A 18 3.74 -8.44 -6.69
C ALA A 18 2.79 -7.85 -7.75
N PHE A 19 3.00 -6.58 -8.10
CA PHE A 19 2.23 -5.93 -9.16
C PHE A 19 3.08 -4.93 -9.95
N HIS A 20 2.72 -4.76 -11.22
CA HIS A 20 3.33 -3.81 -12.13
C HIS A 20 2.26 -3.25 -13.06
N ALA A 21 2.16 -1.93 -13.10
CA ALA A 21 1.23 -1.20 -13.93
C ALA A 21 1.96 -0.15 -14.77
N GLU A 22 1.51 -0.01 -16.01
CA GLU A 22 2.06 0.94 -16.97
C GLU A 22 0.93 1.75 -17.60
N SER A 23 1.14 3.05 -17.70
CA SER A 23 0.24 3.92 -18.44
C SER A 23 0.22 3.57 -19.92
N LEU A 24 -0.96 3.54 -20.52
CA LEU A 24 -1.11 3.40 -21.98
C LEU A 24 -0.59 4.64 -22.72
N ALA A 25 -0.45 5.77 -22.03
CA ALA A 25 0.12 7.01 -22.58
C ALA A 25 1.63 7.13 -22.35
N GLY A 26 2.26 6.18 -21.66
CA GLY A 26 3.70 6.18 -21.39
C GLY A 26 4.17 7.31 -20.45
N ASP A 27 3.30 7.82 -19.56
CA ASP A 27 3.65 8.89 -18.62
C ASP A 27 4.00 8.40 -17.21
N PHE A 28 3.55 7.20 -16.80
CA PHE A 28 3.92 6.61 -15.53
C PHE A 28 4.11 5.09 -15.55
N ILE A 29 4.91 4.61 -14.59
CA ILE A 29 5.02 3.21 -14.18
C ILE A 29 4.73 3.14 -12.67
N PHE A 30 3.90 2.19 -12.26
CA PHE A 30 3.53 1.98 -10.86
C PHE A 30 3.72 0.52 -10.49
N ARG A 31 4.59 0.23 -9.53
CA ARG A 31 4.95 -1.14 -9.17
C ARG A 31 5.22 -1.30 -7.69
N GLY A 32 5.17 -2.54 -7.22
CA GLY A 32 5.51 -2.86 -5.84
C GLY A 32 5.26 -4.32 -5.52
N SER A 33 5.48 -4.64 -4.25
CA SER A 33 5.08 -5.91 -3.66
C SER A 33 4.53 -5.67 -2.27
N ILE A 34 3.62 -6.55 -1.84
CA ILE A 34 2.96 -6.47 -0.54
C ILE A 34 3.03 -7.84 0.13
N TYR A 35 3.57 -7.86 1.34
CA TYR A 35 3.45 -8.93 2.31
C TYR A 35 2.64 -8.42 3.51
N PRO A 36 1.36 -8.82 3.65
CA PRO A 36 0.55 -8.42 4.79
C PRO A 36 0.90 -9.29 6.00
N LYS A 37 1.73 -8.77 6.91
CA LYS A 37 2.04 -9.45 8.18
C LYS A 37 0.87 -9.24 9.15
N LEU A 38 0.18 -10.31 9.51
CA LEU A 38 -1.00 -10.26 10.36
C LEU A 38 -0.64 -10.43 11.84
N LYS A 39 -1.30 -9.66 12.71
CA LYS A 39 -1.32 -9.81 14.16
C LYS A 39 -2.76 -9.86 14.66
N PHE A 40 -3.08 -10.82 15.51
CA PHE A 40 -4.39 -10.95 16.12
C PHE A 40 -4.38 -10.35 17.53
N TRP A 41 -5.30 -9.43 17.79
CA TRP A 41 -5.44 -8.67 19.03
C TRP A 41 -6.77 -8.98 19.74
N GLY A 42 -7.21 -10.23 19.68
CA GLY A 42 -8.46 -10.68 20.32
C GLY A 42 -9.69 -10.36 19.48
N LYS A 43 -10.13 -9.09 19.43
CA LYS A 43 -11.31 -8.68 18.63
C LYS A 43 -10.95 -8.06 17.28
N SER A 44 -9.66 -7.86 17.02
CA SER A 44 -9.17 -7.18 15.82
C SER A 44 -7.99 -7.93 15.19
N VAL A 45 -7.82 -7.75 13.88
CA VAL A 45 -6.65 -8.21 13.12
C VAL A 45 -5.97 -6.99 12.53
N GLU A 46 -4.71 -6.79 12.90
CA GLU A 46 -3.85 -5.76 12.35
C GLU A 46 -3.00 -6.37 11.22
N ALA A 47 -3.09 -5.78 10.03
CA ALA A 47 -2.24 -6.05 8.89
C ALA A 47 -1.18 -4.95 8.77
N GLU A 48 0.07 -5.34 8.93
CA GLU A 48 1.23 -4.52 8.61
C GLU A 48 1.63 -4.80 7.15
N PRO A 49 1.42 -3.87 6.21
CA PRO A 49 1.80 -4.09 4.82
C PRO A 49 3.31 -3.89 4.66
N LYS A 50 4.06 -4.99 4.60
CA LYS A 50 5.49 -4.97 4.27
C LYS A 50 5.66 -4.86 2.76
N GLY A 51 6.56 -3.98 2.33
CA GLY A 51 6.92 -3.83 0.93
C GLY A 51 6.92 -2.38 0.49
N THR A 52 7.72 -2.07 -0.53
CA THR A 52 7.87 -0.73 -1.08
C THR A 52 7.00 -0.58 -2.31
N ILE A 53 6.23 0.51 -2.33
CA ILE A 53 5.51 0.96 -3.51
C ILE A 53 6.39 1.97 -4.24
N THR A 54 6.44 1.88 -5.57
CA THR A 54 7.21 2.77 -6.43
C THR A 54 6.30 3.35 -7.51
N LEU A 55 6.34 4.67 -7.66
CA LEU A 55 5.75 5.40 -8.78
C LEU A 55 6.87 6.13 -9.54
N GLU A 56 6.97 5.88 -10.83
CA GLU A 56 7.87 6.61 -11.73
C GLU A 56 7.04 7.53 -12.63
N LEU A 57 7.35 8.82 -12.61
CA LEU A 57 6.80 9.81 -13.53
C LEU A 57 7.82 10.06 -14.64
N LEU A 58 7.61 9.41 -15.78
CA LEU A 58 8.62 9.27 -16.83
C LEU A 58 8.97 10.61 -17.49
N LYS A 59 7.99 11.48 -17.69
CA LYS A 59 8.19 12.83 -18.26
C LYS A 59 9.08 13.72 -17.41
N HIS A 60 9.08 13.48 -16.10
CA HIS A 60 9.83 14.29 -15.14
C HIS A 60 11.13 13.61 -14.71
N ASN A 61 11.37 12.37 -15.13
CA ASN A 61 12.48 11.55 -14.64
C ASN A 61 12.51 11.49 -13.11
N GLU A 62 11.34 11.28 -12.50
CA GLU A 62 11.14 11.26 -11.06
C GLU A 62 10.66 9.88 -10.61
N ALA A 63 11.18 9.42 -9.48
CA ALA A 63 10.75 8.20 -8.81
C ALA A 63 10.37 8.51 -7.38
N TYR A 64 9.22 8.00 -6.97
CA TYR A 64 8.65 8.16 -5.64
C TYR A 64 8.51 6.79 -4.99
N THR A 65 8.91 6.68 -3.73
CA THR A 65 8.70 5.45 -2.96
C THR A 65 8.06 5.72 -1.62
N TRP A 66 7.19 4.80 -1.19
CA TRP A 66 6.60 4.81 0.15
C TRP A 66 6.28 3.38 0.61
N THR A 67 5.85 3.26 1.87
CA THR A 67 5.23 2.05 2.42
C THR A 67 3.80 2.39 2.83
N ASN A 68 2.90 1.40 2.74
CA ASN A 68 1.48 1.62 3.04
C ASN A 68 1.25 1.73 4.56
N PRO A 69 0.18 2.43 5.01
CA PRO A 69 -0.16 2.51 6.43
C PRO A 69 -0.63 1.16 6.98
N TYR A 70 -0.64 1.02 8.30
CA TYR A 70 -1.25 -0.13 8.96
C TYR A 70 -2.75 -0.16 8.65
N CYS A 71 -3.31 -1.37 8.58
CA CYS A 71 -4.74 -1.59 8.44
C CYS A 71 -5.22 -2.50 9.57
N CYS A 72 -6.18 -2.05 10.37
CA CYS A 72 -6.77 -2.85 11.43
C CYS A 72 -8.24 -3.13 11.12
N VAL A 73 -8.61 -4.41 11.07
CA VAL A 73 -9.99 -4.86 10.95
C VAL A 73 -10.51 -5.17 12.35
N HIS A 74 -11.51 -4.42 12.79
CA HIS A 74 -12.09 -4.53 14.13
C HIS A 74 -13.37 -5.35 14.14
N ASN A 75 -13.73 -5.87 15.32
CA ASN A 75 -14.93 -6.67 15.57
C ASN A 75 -15.02 -7.97 14.74
N ILE A 76 -13.88 -8.64 14.49
CA ILE A 76 -13.83 -9.86 13.68
C ILE A 76 -14.51 -11.10 14.29
N ILE A 77 -14.90 -11.03 15.57
CA ILE A 77 -15.63 -12.10 16.26
C ILE A 77 -17.12 -11.79 16.38
N LEU A 78 -17.47 -10.58 16.84
CA LEU A 78 -18.84 -10.17 17.10
C LEU A 78 -18.98 -8.65 17.00
N GLY A 79 -20.09 -8.20 16.40
CA GLY A 79 -20.40 -6.80 16.18
C GLY A 79 -20.23 -6.40 14.72
N LYS A 80 -20.34 -5.10 14.45
CA LYS A 80 -20.19 -4.54 13.10
C LYS A 80 -18.71 -4.40 12.76
N LEU A 81 -18.29 -5.06 11.68
CA LEU A 81 -16.93 -4.93 11.14
C LEU A 81 -16.67 -3.47 10.73
N TRP A 82 -15.48 -2.98 11.08
CA TRP A 82 -15.00 -1.70 10.57
C TRP A 82 -13.48 -1.74 10.43
N ILE A 83 -12.97 -0.92 9.53
CA ILE A 83 -11.57 -0.88 9.14
C ILE A 83 -10.99 0.46 9.59
N GLU A 84 -9.82 0.41 10.17
CA GLU A 84 -9.01 1.57 10.51
C GLU A 84 -7.71 1.54 9.72
N GLN A 85 -7.32 2.67 9.13
CA GLN A 85 -5.97 2.85 8.62
C GLN A 85 -5.24 3.91 9.42
N TYR A 86 -4.04 3.56 9.89
CA TYR A 86 -3.22 4.46 10.70
C TYR A 86 -1.73 4.31 10.46
N GLY A 87 -1.00 5.31 10.93
CA GLY A 87 0.46 5.39 10.84
C GLY A 87 0.92 6.53 9.93
N THR A 88 2.23 6.68 9.84
CA THR A 88 2.87 7.71 9.03
C THR A 88 3.33 7.11 7.72
N VAL A 89 2.89 7.70 6.60
CA VAL A 89 3.39 7.36 5.27
C VAL A 89 4.43 8.40 4.88
N GLU A 90 5.68 7.96 4.72
CA GLU A 90 6.76 8.80 4.19
C GLU A 90 6.91 8.54 2.69
N ILE A 91 6.73 9.59 1.89
CA ILE A 91 6.89 9.57 0.44
C ILE A 91 8.20 10.26 0.11
N VAL A 92 9.13 9.52 -0.48
CA VAL A 92 10.46 10.01 -0.86
C VAL A 92 10.53 10.21 -2.37
N ASN A 93 10.83 11.43 -2.83
CA ASN A 93 11.22 11.69 -4.22
C ASN A 93 12.74 11.55 -4.37
N HIS A 94 13.18 10.56 -5.14
CA HIS A 94 14.60 10.22 -5.30
C HIS A 94 15.40 11.20 -6.17
N ARG A 95 14.72 12.01 -6.99
CA ARG A 95 15.38 13.00 -7.86
C ARG A 95 15.86 14.22 -7.06
N VAL A 96 14.96 14.78 -6.26
CA VAL A 96 15.25 16.00 -5.46
C VAL A 96 15.66 15.68 -4.02
N ARG A 97 15.60 14.39 -3.60
CA ARG A 97 15.86 13.92 -2.23
C ARG A 97 15.03 14.64 -1.16
N VAL A 98 13.82 15.07 -1.55
CA VAL A 98 12.82 15.64 -0.64
C VAL A 98 11.85 14.54 -0.26
N TRP A 99 11.40 14.57 0.98
CA TRP A 99 10.37 13.68 1.51
C TRP A 99 9.21 14.50 2.09
N THR A 100 8.02 13.91 2.07
CA THR A 100 6.84 14.41 2.77
C THR A 100 6.24 13.29 3.60
N SER A 101 5.64 13.62 4.74
CA SER A 101 4.97 12.66 5.62
C SER A 101 3.47 12.94 5.68
N LEU A 102 2.68 11.88 5.56
CA LEU A 102 1.23 11.92 5.72
C LEU A 102 0.85 11.11 6.95
N GLY A 103 0.29 11.78 7.96
CA GLY A 103 -0.35 11.12 9.09
C GLY A 103 -1.71 10.59 8.66
N THR A 104 -1.94 9.29 8.80
CA THR A 104 -3.24 8.67 8.53
C THR A 104 -3.92 8.29 9.84
N SER A 105 -5.19 8.65 9.97
CA SER A 105 -6.11 8.16 11.02
C SER A 105 -7.52 8.20 10.46
N THR A 106 -7.92 7.13 9.78
CA THR A 106 -9.24 7.07 9.13
C THR A 106 -9.95 5.76 9.48
N GLY A 107 -11.16 5.86 10.01
CA GLY A 107 -12.06 4.74 10.28
C GLY A 107 -13.16 4.68 9.22
N PHE A 108 -13.30 3.53 8.54
CA PHE A 108 -14.38 3.23 7.61
C PHE A 108 -15.22 2.09 8.18
N SER A 109 -16.52 2.30 8.37
CA SER A 109 -17.45 1.21 8.71
C SER A 109 -18.12 0.69 7.45
N SER A 110 -18.23 -0.64 7.29
CA SER A 110 -19.04 -1.21 6.21
C SER A 110 -20.51 -0.91 6.55
N GLY A 111 -21.23 -0.17 5.70
CA GLY A 111 -22.65 0.19 5.88
C GLY A 111 -23.52 -0.97 6.33
#